data_AF-A0A2D4L349-F1
#
_entry.id   AF-A0A2D4L349-F1
#
_cell.length_a   1.000
_cell.length_b   1.000
_cell.length_c   1.000
_cell.angle_alpha   90.00
_cell.angle_beta   90.00
_cell.angle_gamma   90.00
#
_symmetry.space_group_name_H-M   'P 1'
#
loop_
_entity.id
_entity.type
_entity.pdbx_description
1 polymer ?
#
loop_
_entity_poly.entity_id
_entity_poly.type
_entity_poly.pdbx_seq_one_letter_code
_entity_poly.pdbx_strand_id
1 'polypeptide(L)'
;AETVNAEKSEFNEDQATCCQISISKRPFGHGKEEDQQWLILCSTEYLTGYYWALFDGHGGSEASIMASNYLHCCIRQKLEDVIEGITEDNPPMHLSGQCICQSDPLFVEEKKIHQEN
;
A
#
# COMPACT_ATOMS: atom_id res chain seq x y z
N ALA A 1 -3.08 -6.64 27.76
CA ALA A 1 -3.71 -7.96 27.91
C ALA A 1 -2.61 -8.91 28.35
N GLU A 2 -2.79 -9.56 29.49
CA GLU A 2 -1.85 -10.57 29.98
C GLU A 2 -2.26 -11.89 29.32
N THR A 3 -1.57 -12.25 28.24
CA THR A 3 -1.68 -13.57 27.63
C THR A 3 -0.96 -14.54 28.56
N VAL A 4 -1.69 -15.54 29.05
CA VAL A 4 -1.13 -16.66 29.80
C VAL A 4 0.07 -17.19 29.00
N ASN A 5 1.24 -17.20 29.62
CA ASN A 5 2.49 -17.64 29.01
C ASN A 5 2.33 -19.09 28.55
N ALA A 6 2.05 -19.29 27.26
CA ALA A 6 1.72 -20.57 26.64
C ALA A 6 2.98 -21.44 26.50
N GLU A 7 3.58 -21.80 27.63
CA GLU A 7 4.84 -22.55 27.71
C GLU A 7 6.03 -21.85 27.02
N LYS A 8 6.01 -20.52 26.83
CA LYS A 8 7.24 -19.79 26.45
C LYS A 8 8.22 -19.77 27.63
N SER A 9 9.43 -19.28 27.37
CA SER A 9 10.52 -19.15 28.35
C SER A 9 10.04 -18.46 29.66
N GLU A 10 10.82 -18.60 30.73
CA GLU A 10 10.52 -18.00 32.06
C GLU A 10 10.26 -16.48 31.99
N PHE A 11 10.73 -15.81 30.93
CA PHE A 11 10.59 -14.38 30.69
C PHE A 11 9.59 -14.10 29.56
N ASN A 12 8.74 -13.08 29.73
CA ASN A 12 7.86 -12.62 28.66
C ASN A 12 8.68 -11.86 27.60
N GLU A 13 8.81 -12.45 26.42
CA GLU A 13 9.54 -11.89 25.27
C GLU A 13 8.62 -11.10 24.32
N ASP A 14 7.31 -11.07 24.59
CA ASP A 14 6.32 -10.41 23.74
C ASP A 14 6.45 -8.89 23.79
N GLN A 15 6.12 -8.22 22.67
CA GLN A 15 6.13 -6.76 22.56
C GLN A 15 4.81 -6.26 22.02
N ALA A 16 4.31 -5.16 22.56
CA ALA A 16 3.12 -4.48 22.04
C ALA A 16 3.49 -3.04 21.68
N THR A 17 2.86 -2.50 20.63
CA THR A 17 3.04 -1.09 20.25
C THR A 17 1.74 -0.49 19.77
N CYS A 18 1.57 0.79 20.07
CA CYS A 18 0.52 1.64 19.57
C CYS A 18 1.11 2.99 19.21
N CYS A 19 0.98 3.42 17.97
CA CYS A 19 1.43 4.72 17.54
C CYS A 19 0.49 5.32 16.49
N GLN A 20 0.41 6.64 16.47
CA GLN A 20 -0.24 7.34 15.36
C GLN A 20 0.69 7.32 14.16
N ILE A 21 0.16 6.97 12.99
CA ILE A 21 0.85 7.06 11.71
C ILE A 21 0.17 8.08 10.83
N SER A 22 0.97 8.83 10.08
CA SER A 22 0.51 9.78 9.08
C SER A 22 1.13 9.38 7.75
N ILE A 23 0.28 9.19 6.74
CA ILE A 23 0.65 8.76 5.41
C ILE A 23 0.45 9.98 4.50
N SER A 24 1.50 10.40 3.81
CA SER A 24 1.46 11.54 2.90
C SER A 24 1.73 11.10 1.47
N LYS A 25 1.11 11.77 0.51
CA LYS A 25 1.59 11.71 -0.87
C LYS A 25 3.01 12.30 -0.92
N ARG A 26 3.93 11.62 -1.61
CA ARG A 26 5.27 12.19 -1.83
C ARG A 26 5.13 13.42 -2.73
N PRO A 27 5.82 14.53 -2.45
CA PRO A 27 5.80 15.68 -3.34
C PRO A 27 6.37 15.25 -4.68
N PHE A 28 5.53 15.24 -5.73
CA PHE A 28 5.99 15.02 -7.09
C PHE A 28 7.02 16.10 -7.45
N GLY A 29 8.16 15.67 -7.99
CA GLY A 29 9.18 16.59 -8.50
C GLY A 29 8.57 17.47 -9.60
N HIS A 30 8.48 18.77 -9.32
CA HIS A 30 8.21 19.88 -10.24
C HIS A 30 7.32 19.59 -11.47
N GLY A 31 6.08 20.06 -11.40
CA GLY A 31 5.36 20.58 -12.55
C GLY A 31 4.19 19.71 -13.02
N LYS A 32 3.01 20.00 -12.49
CA LYS A 32 1.73 20.09 -13.22
C LYS A 32 0.64 20.55 -12.26
N GLU A 33 0.05 21.70 -12.56
CA GLU A 33 -1.00 22.38 -11.79
C GLU A 33 -2.42 21.80 -12.03
N GLU A 34 -2.56 20.67 -12.74
CA GLU A 34 -3.84 20.35 -13.40
C GLU A 34 -4.82 19.43 -12.66
N ASP A 35 -4.44 18.74 -11.58
CA ASP A 35 -5.36 17.78 -10.96
C ASP A 35 -5.99 18.29 -9.64
N GLN A 36 -6.60 19.48 -9.72
CA GLN A 36 -7.32 20.09 -8.59
C GLN A 36 -8.61 19.36 -8.20
N GLN A 37 -9.10 18.41 -9.00
CA GLN A 37 -10.37 17.72 -8.74
C GLN A 37 -10.25 16.57 -7.74
N TRP A 38 -9.11 15.88 -7.69
CA TRP A 38 -8.82 14.84 -6.68
C TRP A 38 -8.38 15.42 -5.33
N LEU A 39 -7.78 16.61 -5.32
CA LEU A 39 -7.44 17.35 -4.09
C LEU A 39 -8.67 17.71 -3.24
N ILE A 40 -9.85 17.80 -3.84
CA ILE A 40 -11.09 18.22 -3.14
C ILE A 40 -11.63 17.11 -2.22
N LEU A 41 -11.32 15.83 -2.46
CA LEU A 41 -11.83 14.72 -1.65
C LEU A 41 -10.96 14.42 -0.42
N CYS A 42 -9.69 14.86 -0.42
CA CYS A 42 -8.80 14.83 0.74
C CYS A 42 -8.36 16.25 1.08
N SER A 43 -9.20 16.99 1.81
CA SER A 43 -8.84 18.31 2.37
C SER A 43 -7.58 18.27 3.26
N THR A 44 -7.08 17.08 3.61
CA THR A 44 -5.83 16.89 4.31
C THR A 44 -4.80 16.25 3.37
N GLU A 45 -3.63 16.89 3.22
CA GLU A 45 -2.44 16.37 2.52
C GLU A 45 -1.92 15.02 3.10
N TYR A 46 -2.55 14.55 4.18
CA TYR A 46 -2.19 13.39 4.97
C TYR A 46 -3.43 12.55 5.29
N LEU A 47 -3.30 11.22 5.19
CA LEU A 47 -4.20 10.25 5.81
C LEU A 47 -3.61 9.84 7.17
N THR A 48 -4.31 10.13 8.26
CA THR A 48 -3.86 9.79 9.62
C THR A 48 -4.64 8.62 10.18
N GLY A 49 -3.98 7.79 10.99
CA GLY A 49 -4.58 6.63 11.62
C GLY A 49 -3.74 6.11 12.79
N TYR A 50 -4.22 5.07 13.45
CA TYR A 50 -3.49 4.42 14.53
C TYR A 50 -3.02 3.03 14.11
N TYR A 51 -1.74 2.76 14.32
CA TYR A 51 -1.15 1.45 14.19
C TYR A 51 -1.16 0.75 15.55
N TRP A 52 -1.67 -0.49 15.58
CA TRP A 52 -1.68 -1.35 16.75
C TRP A 52 -1.09 -2.69 16.37
N ALA A 53 -0.14 -3.20 17.16
CA ALA A 53 0.42 -4.52 16.95
C ALA A 53 0.87 -5.18 18.25
N LEU A 54 0.81 -6.51 18.23
CA LEU A 54 1.34 -7.40 19.24
C LEU A 54 2.28 -8.39 18.55
N PHE A 55 3.49 -8.53 19.08
CA PHE A 55 4.55 -9.38 18.54
C PHE A 55 4.85 -10.47 19.55
N ASP A 56 4.67 -11.70 19.10
CA ASP A 56 5.03 -12.91 19.82
C ASP A 56 6.57 -13.08 19.79
N GLY A 57 7.23 -12.91 20.93
CA GLY A 57 8.66 -13.18 21.06
C GLY A 57 8.93 -14.66 21.33
N HIS A 58 9.88 -15.24 20.59
CA HIS A 58 10.30 -16.62 20.79
C HIS A 58 11.77 -16.82 20.46
N GLY A 59 12.53 -17.45 21.37
CA GLY A 59 13.96 -17.68 21.19
C GLY A 59 14.81 -16.43 21.45
N GLY A 60 14.27 -15.46 22.20
CA GLY A 60 14.86 -14.17 22.51
C GLY A 60 13.93 -13.01 22.13
N SER A 61 14.02 -11.89 22.87
CA SER A 61 13.17 -10.71 22.67
C SER A 61 13.64 -9.78 21.54
N GLU A 62 14.85 -9.95 21.02
CA GLU A 62 15.45 -9.02 20.05
C GLU A 62 14.58 -8.84 18.79
N ALA A 63 13.99 -9.92 18.28
CA ALA A 63 13.15 -9.88 17.08
C ALA A 63 11.83 -9.15 17.32
N SER A 64 11.14 -9.43 18.44
CA SER A 64 9.87 -8.78 18.78
C SER A 64 10.09 -7.29 19.11
N ILE A 65 11.23 -6.93 19.73
CA ILE A 65 11.65 -5.55 20.00
C ILE A 65 11.92 -4.80 18.69
N MET A 66 12.66 -5.41 17.76
CA MET A 66 12.91 -4.80 16.45
C MET A 66 11.58 -4.59 15.70
N ALA A 67 10.70 -5.59 15.71
CA ALA A 67 9.42 -5.50 15.03
C ALA A 67 8.52 -4.39 15.62
N SER A 68 8.46 -4.27 16.96
CA SER A 68 7.66 -3.23 17.63
C SER A 68 8.15 -1.81 17.36
N ASN A 69 9.47 -1.64 17.22
CA ASN A 69 10.11 -0.36 16.96
C ASN A 69 10.11 0.05 15.48
N TYR A 70 10.04 -0.89 14.52
CA TYR A 70 10.29 -0.56 13.12
C TYR A 70 9.20 -0.98 12.12
N LEU A 71 8.38 -1.98 12.41
CA LEU A 71 7.43 -2.50 11.39
C LEU A 71 6.43 -1.44 10.92
N HIS A 72 5.99 -0.56 11.83
CA HIS A 72 5.08 0.54 11.50
C HIS A 72 5.67 1.53 10.49
N CYS A 73 7.00 1.74 10.49
CA CYS A 73 7.69 2.56 9.49
C CYS A 73 7.61 1.91 8.10
N CYS A 74 7.85 0.60 8.02
CA CYS A 74 7.78 -0.13 6.75
C CYS A 74 6.36 -0.15 6.18
N ILE A 75 5.35 -0.39 7.03
CA ILE A 75 3.94 -0.35 6.63
C ILE A 75 3.57 1.04 6.12
N ARG A 76 3.95 2.10 6.84
CA ARG A 76 3.72 3.49 6.41
C ARG A 76 4.33 3.72 5.02
N GLN A 77 5.60 3.38 4.80
CA GLN A 77 6.27 3.57 3.50
C GLN A 77 5.56 2.82 2.36
N LYS A 78 5.09 1.60 2.62
CA LYS A 78 4.34 0.81 1.63
C LYS A 78 2.97 1.40 1.33
N LEU A 79 2.30 1.97 2.32
CA LEU A 79 1.05 2.70 2.09
C LEU A 79 1.29 3.98 1.29
N GLU A 80 2.40 4.68 1.52
CA GLU A 80 2.80 5.81 0.68
C GLU A 80 3.06 5.38 -0.78
N ASP A 81 3.73 4.24 -1.02
CA ASP A 81 3.90 3.66 -2.37
C ASP A 81 2.55 3.36 -3.04
N VAL A 82 1.57 2.82 -2.28
CA VAL A 82 0.23 2.51 -2.80
C VAL A 82 -0.54 3.79 -3.16
N ILE A 83 -0.46 4.82 -2.32
CA ILE A 83 -1.07 6.13 -2.62
C ILE A 83 -0.44 6.74 -3.87
N GLU A 84 0.89 6.65 -4.01
CA GLU A 84 1.59 7.10 -5.21
C GLU A 84 1.05 6.38 -6.44
N GLY A 85 1.05 5.04 -6.46
CA GLY A 85 0.56 4.28 -7.62
C GLY A 85 -0.93 4.44 -7.95
N ILE A 86 -1.79 4.74 -6.97
CA ILE A 86 -3.22 5.02 -7.21
C ILE A 86 -3.46 6.45 -7.70
N THR A 87 -2.58 7.39 -7.34
CA THR A 87 -2.71 8.83 -7.66
C THR A 87 -1.75 9.31 -8.73
N GLU A 88 -1.02 8.39 -9.38
CA GLU A 88 -0.25 8.66 -10.59
C GLU A 88 -1.20 8.91 -11.76
N ASP A 89 -0.99 10.02 -12.47
CA ASP A 89 -1.75 10.41 -13.68
C ASP A 89 -1.63 9.36 -14.81
N ASN A 90 -0.64 8.47 -14.70
CA ASN A 90 -0.27 7.46 -15.68
C ASN A 90 -0.26 6.08 -15.00
N PRO A 91 -1.42 5.47 -14.71
CA PRO A 91 -1.44 4.12 -14.17
C PRO A 91 -0.60 3.21 -15.07
N PRO A 92 0.10 2.20 -14.53
CA PRO A 92 1.03 1.35 -15.29
C PRO A 92 0.38 0.64 -16.50
N MET A 93 -0.96 0.60 -16.56
CA MET A 93 -1.69 0.48 -17.82
C MET A 93 -1.95 1.88 -18.41
N HIS A 94 -0.94 2.43 -19.08
CA HIS A 94 -1.16 3.54 -19.99
C HIS A 94 -1.91 2.99 -21.20
N LEU A 95 -3.25 2.95 -21.12
CA LEU A 95 -4.07 2.99 -22.32
C LEU A 95 -3.81 4.39 -22.90
N SER A 96 -2.82 4.54 -23.76
CA SER A 96 -2.34 5.80 -24.35
C SER A 96 -3.38 6.53 -25.23
N GLY A 97 -4.67 6.42 -24.92
CA GLY A 97 -5.76 6.68 -25.86
C GLY A 97 -5.71 5.78 -27.09
N GLN A 98 -4.69 4.92 -27.23
CA GLN A 98 -4.65 3.88 -28.23
C GLN A 98 -5.46 2.73 -27.67
N CYS A 99 -6.59 2.47 -28.32
CA CYS A 99 -7.29 1.21 -28.19
C CYS A 99 -6.25 0.08 -28.30
N ILE A 100 -5.96 -0.64 -27.20
CA ILE A 100 -5.05 -1.81 -27.21
C ILE A 100 -5.62 -2.95 -28.09
N CYS A 101 -6.81 -2.78 -28.64
CA CYS A 101 -7.28 -3.55 -29.77
C CYS A 101 -8.18 -2.71 -30.68
N GLN A 102 -7.61 -2.05 -31.70
CA GLN A 102 -8.30 -2.15 -32.99
C GLN A 102 -8.14 -3.60 -33.39
N SER A 103 -9.11 -4.44 -33.00
CA SER A 103 -9.25 -5.86 -33.30
C SER A 103 -8.02 -6.42 -33.99
N ASP A 104 -7.04 -6.90 -33.22
CA ASP A 104 -5.78 -7.42 -33.77
C ASP A 104 -6.14 -8.35 -34.93
N PRO A 105 -5.84 -7.98 -36.20
CA PRO A 105 -6.34 -8.70 -37.36
C PRO A 105 -5.95 -10.18 -37.30
N LEU A 106 -4.79 -10.46 -36.69
CA LEU A 106 -4.30 -11.80 -36.46
C LEU A 106 -5.17 -12.57 -35.45
N PHE A 107 -5.63 -11.91 -34.39
CA PHE A 107 -6.51 -12.52 -33.39
C PHE A 107 -7.93 -12.76 -33.93
N VAL A 108 -8.47 -11.83 -34.72
CA VAL A 108 -9.79 -11.99 -35.36
C VAL A 108 -9.78 -13.14 -36.35
N GLU A 109 -8.73 -13.26 -37.18
CA GLU A 109 -8.58 -14.37 -38.11
C GLU A 109 -8.34 -15.71 -37.40
N GLU A 110 -7.48 -15.75 -36.37
CA GLU A 110 -7.21 -16.97 -35.61
C GLU A 110 -8.48 -17.50 -34.91
N LYS A 111 -9.28 -16.59 -34.34
CA LYS A 111 -10.49 -16.95 -33.58
C LYS A 111 -11.77 -17.01 -34.40
N LYS A 112 -11.73 -16.69 -35.70
CA LYS A 112 -12.89 -16.64 -36.61
C LYS A 112 -14.08 -15.87 -36.05
N ILE A 113 -13.80 -14.74 -35.42
CA ILE A 113 -14.84 -13.89 -34.83
C ILE A 113 -15.50 -13.13 -35.98
N HIS A 114 -16.76 -13.43 -36.27
CA HIS A 114 -17.56 -12.70 -37.25
C HIS A 114 -18.44 -11.67 -36.55
N GLN A 115 -18.54 -10.49 -37.15
CA GLN A 115 -19.48 -9.46 -36.70
C GLN A 115 -20.89 -9.90 -37.13
N GLU A 116 -21.79 -10.10 -36.16
CA GLU A 116 -23.21 -10.35 -36.44
C GLU A 116 -23.87 -9.05 -36.94
N ASN A 117 -24.61 -9.17 -38.05
CA ASN A 117 -25.41 -8.10 -38.65
C ASN A 117 -26.76 -7.91 -37.95
#